data_AF-A0A1R0ZUG6-F1
#
_entry.id   AF-A0A1R0ZUG6-F1
#
_cell.length_a   1.000
_cell.length_b   1.000
_cell.length_c   1.000
_cell.angle_alpha   90.00
_cell.angle_beta   90.00
_cell.angle_gamma   90.00
#
_symmetry.space_group_name_H-M   'P 1'
#
loop_
_entity.id
_entity.type
_entity.pdbx_description
1 polymer ?
#
loop_
_entity_poly.entity_id
_entity_poly.type
_entity_poly.pdbx_seq_one_letter_code
_entity_poly.pdbx_strand_id
1 'polypeptide(L)'
;MDEVITEIKSPSGFYKVQLIKRSKDGLYTSKTFMWLEHDVEISEILGEDGYWGVLHSSTPISDSVNRCLIIAAEQLYAASGEKITM
;
A
#
# COMPACT_ATOMS: atom_id res chain seq x y z
N MET A 1 -8.48 14.77 -7.48
CA MET A 1 -8.35 13.78 -6.39
C MET A 1 -7.29 12.79 -6.83
N ASP A 2 -6.37 12.41 -5.95
CA ASP A 2 -5.36 11.42 -6.31
C ASP A 2 -6.03 10.06 -6.54
N GLU A 3 -5.59 9.33 -7.56
CA GLU A 3 -6.25 8.13 -8.05
C GLU A 3 -5.42 6.89 -7.73
N VAL A 4 -6.02 5.88 -7.09
CA VAL A 4 -5.38 4.58 -6.90
C VAL A 4 -5.46 3.82 -8.21
N ILE A 5 -4.32 3.65 -8.87
CA ILE A 5 -4.19 2.97 -10.17
C ILE A 5 -4.18 1.45 -9.98
N THR A 6 -3.48 0.98 -8.94
CA THR A 6 -3.44 -0.43 -8.59
C THR A 6 -3.18 -0.62 -7.10
N GLU A 7 -3.57 -1.80 -6.60
CA GLU A 7 -3.26 -2.28 -5.25
C GLU A 7 -2.68 -3.69 -5.36
N ILE A 8 -1.57 -3.93 -4.66
CA ILE A 8 -0.93 -5.25 -4.56
C ILE A 8 -0.90 -5.62 -3.09
N LYS A 9 -1.39 -6.83 -2.76
CA LYS A 9 -1.37 -7.36 -1.39
C LYS A 9 -0.24 -8.38 -1.24
N SER A 10 0.35 -8.47 -0.05
CA SER A 10 1.28 -9.55 0.29
C SER A 10 0.53 -10.89 0.34
N PRO A 11 1.23 -12.03 0.16
CA PRO A 11 0.63 -13.36 0.30
C PRO A 11 -0.06 -13.57 1.65
N SER A 12 0.52 -13.07 2.74
CA SER A 12 -0.08 -13.10 4.09
C SER A 12 -1.35 -12.27 4.23
N GLY A 13 -1.59 -11.30 3.33
CA GLY A 13 -2.70 -10.36 3.42
C GLY A 13 -2.54 -9.27 4.48
N PHE A 14 -1.45 -9.25 5.26
CA PHE A 14 -1.20 -8.22 6.28
C PHE A 14 -0.54 -6.96 5.72
N TYR A 15 0.02 -7.00 4.52
CA TYR A 15 0.65 -5.85 3.90
C TYR A 15 0.02 -5.59 2.54
N LYS A 16 0.02 -4.32 2.15
CA LYS A 16 -0.35 -3.93 0.79
C LYS A 16 0.41 -2.70 0.36
N VAL A 17 0.54 -2.53 -0.94
CA VAL A 17 1.05 -1.31 -1.55
C VAL A 17 0.04 -0.79 -2.57
N GLN A 18 -0.21 0.50 -2.54
CA GLN A 18 -1.06 1.19 -3.51
C GLN A 18 -0.19 2.06 -4.40
N LEU A 19 -0.38 1.93 -5.72
CA LEU A 19 0.17 2.85 -6.69
C LEU A 19 -0.85 3.97 -6.94
N ILE A 20 -0.45 5.20 -6.70
CA ILE A 20 -1.32 6.36 -6.71
C ILE A 20 -0.82 7.36 -7.75
N LYS A 21 -1.70 7.77 -8.67
CA LYS A 21 -1.44 8.87 -9.61
C LYS A 21 -1.83 10.18 -8.96
N ARG A 22 -0.85 11.07 -8.83
CA ARG A 22 -1.04 12.39 -8.24
C ARG A 22 -1.69 13.33 -9.24
N SER A 23 -2.77 13.96 -8.81
CA SER A 23 -3.55 14.87 -9.64
C SER A 23 -2.85 16.20 -9.95
N LYS A 24 -1.90 16.61 -9.12
CA LYS A 24 -1.20 17.90 -9.25
C LYS A 24 -0.14 17.94 -10.36
N ASP A 25 0.65 16.89 -10.48
CA ASP A 25 1.81 16.82 -11.38
C ASP A 25 1.76 15.63 -12.36
N GLY A 26 0.74 14.76 -12.25
CA GLY A 26 0.61 13.57 -13.08
C GLY A 26 1.61 12.47 -12.76
N LEU A 27 2.45 12.66 -11.73
CA LEU A 27 3.46 11.69 -11.31
C LEU A 27 2.83 10.58 -10.47
N TYR A 28 3.51 9.43 -10.42
CA TYR A 28 3.08 8.31 -9.62
C TYR A 28 3.85 8.26 -8.28
N THR A 29 3.16 7.86 -7.21
CA THR A 29 3.71 7.61 -5.88
C THR A 29 3.18 6.27 -5.38
N SER A 30 3.91 5.60 -4.48
CA SER A 30 3.44 4.39 -3.83
C SER A 30 3.27 4.62 -2.34
N LYS A 31 2.25 4.00 -1.77
CA LYS A 31 2.04 3.94 -0.32
C LYS A 31 1.96 2.50 0.12
N THR A 32 2.81 2.12 1.06
CA THR A 32 2.80 0.81 1.69
C THR A 32 2.04 0.90 3.00
N PHE A 33 1.19 -0.08 3.24
CA PHE A 33 0.34 -0.19 4.40
C PHE A 33 0.53 -1.54 5.07
N MET A 34 0.21 -1.58 6.36
CA MET A 34 0.10 -2.78 7.17
C MET A 34 -1.28 -2.82 7.81
N TRP A 35 -1.88 -4.00 7.85
CA TRP A 35 -3.11 -4.24 8.58
C TRP A 35 -2.80 -4.29 10.07
N LEU A 36 -3.53 -3.49 10.84
CA LEU A 36 -3.45 -3.43 12.29
C LEU A 36 -4.80 -3.85 12.82
N GLU A 37 -4.85 -5.00 13.48
CA GLU A 37 -6.06 -5.48 14.14
C GLU A 37 -6.38 -4.59 15.34
N HIS A 38 -7.66 -4.31 15.54
CA HIS A 38 -8.15 -3.69 16.75
C HIS A 38 -8.18 -4.72 17.88
N ASP A 39 -8.06 -4.24 19.13
CA ASP A 39 -8.40 -5.06 20.29
C ASP A 39 -9.88 -5.46 20.23
N VAL A 40 -10.23 -6.62 20.78
CA VAL A 40 -11.59 -7.18 20.74
C VAL A 40 -12.64 -6.16 21.19
N GLU A 41 -12.38 -5.45 22.28
CA GLU A 41 -13.28 -4.41 22.82
C GLU A 41 -13.49 -3.25 21.83
N ILE A 42 -12.44 -2.86 21.11
CA ILE A 42 -12.48 -1.77 20.12
C ILE A 42 -13.20 -2.24 18.85
N SER A 43 -12.96 -3.48 18.41
CA SER A 43 -13.65 -4.08 17.27
C SER A 43 -15.17 -4.12 17.46
N GLU A 44 -15.63 -4.49 18.67
CA GLU A 44 -17.06 -4.51 19.00
C GLU A 44 -17.68 -3.11 19.00
N ILE A 45 -16.94 -2.08 19.41
CA ILE A 45 -17.42 -0.70 19.44
C ILE A 45 -17.47 -0.08 18.04
N LEU A 46 -16.45 -0.32 17.22
CA LEU A 46 -16.30 0.30 15.89
C LEU A 46 -16.98 -0.51 14.78
N GLY A 47 -17.22 -1.81 14.99
CA GLY A 47 -17.72 -2.71 13.96
C GLY A 47 -16.70 -3.01 12.86
N GLU A 48 -15.41 -2.82 13.15
CA GLU A 48 -14.30 -3.04 12.21
C GLU A 48 -13.19 -3.83 12.91
N ASP A 49 -12.68 -4.88 12.28
CA ASP A 49 -11.65 -5.76 12.86
C ASP A 49 -10.26 -5.11 12.95
N GLY A 50 -10.05 -4.00 12.25
CA GLY A 50 -8.75 -3.34 12.16
C GLY A 50 -8.73 -2.22 11.13
N TYR A 51 -7.55 -1.69 10.88
CA TYR A 51 -7.34 -0.63 9.90
C TYR A 51 -6.02 -0.78 9.15
N TRP A 52 -5.94 -0.15 7.98
CA TRP A 52 -4.70 -0.06 7.20
C TRP A 52 -3.86 1.12 7.70
N GLY A 53 -2.84 0.83 8.50
CA GLY A 53 -1.83 1.80 8.91
C GLY A 53 -0.83 2.09 7.78
N VAL A 54 -0.53 3.36 7.52
CA VAL A 54 0.50 3.74 6.55
C VAL A 54 1.88 3.46 7.15
N LEU A 55 2.65 2.57 6.53
CA LEU A 55 4.04 2.30 6.91
C LEU A 55 4.99 3.31 6.28
N HIS A 56 4.85 3.52 4.97
CA HIS A 56 5.76 4.32 4.19
C HIS A 56 5.04 4.90 2.98
N SER A 57 5.38 6.15 2.63
CA SER A 57 4.97 6.79 1.38
C SER A 57 6.22 7.15 0.63
N SER A 58 6.36 6.67 -0.60
CA SER A 58 7.50 7.05 -1.43
C SER A 58 7.33 8.48 -1.94
N THR A 59 8.46 9.16 -2.14
CA THR A 59 8.51 10.34 -3.03
C THR A 59 8.15 9.92 -4.47
N PRO A 60 7.86 10.88 -5.38
CA PRO A 60 7.44 10.56 -6.74
C PRO A 60 8.41 9.59 -7.39
N ILE A 61 7.88 8.47 -7.88
CA ILE A 61 8.68 7.33 -8.29
C ILE A 61 9.17 7.52 -9.72
N SER A 62 8.25 7.82 -10.63
CA SER A 62 8.49 7.95 -12.07
C SER A 62 7.19 8.44 -12.74
N ASP A 63 7.32 8.83 -14.00
CA ASP A 63 6.26 9.02 -15.00
C ASP A 63 5.80 7.69 -15.67
N SER A 64 6.51 6.58 -15.44
CA SER A 64 6.20 5.27 -16.02
C SER A 64 5.52 4.34 -15.01
N VAL A 65 4.29 3.93 -15.32
CA VAL A 65 3.51 2.98 -14.49
C VAL A 65 4.28 1.69 -14.24
N ASN A 66 4.91 1.11 -15.28
CA ASN A 66 5.64 -0.15 -15.15
C ASN A 66 6.82 -0.05 -14.17
N ARG A 67 7.57 1.06 -14.23
CA ARG A 67 8.67 1.30 -13.29
C ARG A 67 8.15 1.48 -11.87
N CYS A 68 7.00 2.13 -11.72
CA CYS A 68 6.38 2.31 -10.41
C CYS A 68 5.81 1.02 -9.83
N LEU A 69 5.30 0.12 -10.66
CA LEU A 69 4.87 -1.21 -10.23
C LEU A 69 6.05 -1.99 -9.65
N ILE A 70 7.17 -2.05 -10.36
CA ILE A 70 8.37 -2.76 -9.88
C ILE A 70 8.81 -2.21 -8.52
N ILE A 71 8.90 -0.88 -8.39
CA ILE A 71 9.31 -0.22 -7.13
C ILE A 71 8.28 -0.45 -6.03
N ALA A 72 6.98 -0.45 -6.34
CA ALA A 72 5.93 -0.77 -5.37
C ALA A 72 6.06 -2.22 -4.88
N ALA A 73 6.32 -3.18 -5.77
CA ALA A 73 6.59 -4.58 -5.40
C ALA A 73 7.81 -4.71 -4.49
N GLU A 74 8.90 -4.02 -4.82
CA GLU A 74 10.13 -4.01 -4.02
C GLU A 74 9.89 -3.43 -2.63
N GLN A 75 9.09 -2.36 -2.52
CA GLN A 75 8.71 -1.78 -1.22
C GLN A 75 7.81 -2.72 -0.41
N LEU A 76 6.88 -3.42 -1.07
CA LEU A 76 6.04 -4.40 -0.41
C LEU A 76 6.86 -5.61 0.07
N TYR A 77 7.81 -6.07 -0.74
CA TYR A 77 8.78 -7.09 -0.36
C TYR A 77 9.63 -6.63 0.82
N ALA A 78 10.13 -5.38 0.81
CA ALA A 78 10.94 -4.85 1.90
C ALA A 78 10.16 -4.71 3.22
N ALA A 79 8.86 -4.41 3.15
CA ALA A 79 8.00 -4.30 4.34
C ALA A 79 7.55 -5.66 4.90
N SER A 80 7.17 -6.60 4.02
CA SER A 80 6.63 -7.90 4.42
C SER A 80 7.69 -8.99 4.59
N GLY A 81 8.83 -8.87 3.90
CA GLY A 81 9.80 -9.97 3.72
C GLY A 81 9.29 -11.10 2.80
N GLU A 82 8.12 -10.93 2.18
CA GLU A 82 7.47 -11.97 1.39
C GLU A 82 7.68 -11.77 -0.10
N LYS A 83 7.96 -12.86 -0.83
CA LYS A 83 8.09 -12.81 -2.29
C LYS A 83 6.76 -12.40 -2.93
N ILE A 84 6.75 -11.20 -3.52
CA ILE A 84 5.59 -10.66 -4.22
C ILE A 84 5.49 -11.28 -5.60
N THR A 85 4.35 -11.89 -5.90
CA THR A 85 4.05 -12.44 -7.22
C THR A 85 3.08 -11.47 -7.89
N MET A 86 3.50 -10.88 -9.00
CA MET A 86 2.74 -9.86 -9.75
C MET A 86 2.09 -10.44 -10.99
#